data_AF-A0A6C1E9W6-F1
#
_entry.id   AF-A0A6C1E9W6-F1
#
_cell.length_a   1.000
_cell.length_b   1.000
_cell.length_c   1.000
_cell.angle_alpha   90.00
_cell.angle_beta   90.00
_cell.angle_gamma   90.00
#
_symmetry.space_group_name_H-M   'P 1'
#
loop_
_entity.id
_entity.type
_entity.pdbx_description
1 polymer ?
#
loop_
_entity_poly.entity_id
_entity_poly.type
_entity_poly.pdbx_seq_one_letter_code
_entity_poly.pdbx_strand_id
1 'polypeptide(L)'
;MTRDNQDSNNRASPTNKSSAQKTPFDRNSFDYIVRSGLAGGISGSCAKTLIAPLDRIKILFQTSNPHYTKYAGSLVGLVEAAKHIWINDGIRGFFQGHSATLLRIFPYAAVKFVAYEQIRNTLIPSKEFESHWRRLVSGSLAGLCSVFITYPLDLVRVRLAYETEHKRVKLRKIIKKIYTEPASTTLIKNEHLPNWFCHWCNFYRGFVPTVLGMIPYAGVSFFAHDLLHDVLKSPFFAPYSVLELSEDDELERIQKKQRKPLRTWAELISGGLAGMASQTAAYPLEIIRRRLQVSALSPKNMYDHKFQSISEIAGIIYKERGLRGFFVGLSIGYIKVTPMVACSFFVYERMKWNLGI
;
A
#
# COMPACT_ATOMS: atom_id res chain seq x y z
N MET A 1 -11.47 86.21 -6.05
CA MET A 1 -10.09 86.29 -5.53
C MET A 1 -9.79 85.00 -4.79
N THR A 2 -8.86 84.20 -5.32
CA THR A 2 -7.99 83.23 -4.61
C THR A 2 -8.58 82.26 -3.57
N ARG A 3 -8.74 81.01 -4.05
CA ARG A 3 -8.34 79.69 -3.51
C ARG A 3 -8.79 79.20 -2.12
N ASP A 4 -9.60 78.16 -2.22
CA ASP A 4 -9.95 77.03 -1.36
C ASP A 4 -8.84 76.29 -0.56
N ASN A 5 -9.30 75.80 0.59
CA ASN A 5 -9.20 74.47 1.21
C ASN A 5 -7.90 73.81 1.70
N GLN A 6 -8.04 73.36 2.97
CA GLN A 6 -7.63 72.08 3.59
C GLN A 6 -6.13 71.76 3.72
N ASP A 7 -5.70 71.50 4.96
CA ASP A 7 -5.19 70.16 5.28
C ASP A 7 -5.17 69.85 6.78
N SER A 8 -5.95 68.82 7.10
CA SER A 8 -5.98 68.05 8.34
C SER A 8 -5.13 66.80 8.16
N ASN A 9 -4.11 66.56 8.99
CA ASN A 9 -3.68 65.21 9.41
C ASN A 9 -2.42 65.25 10.28
N ASN A 10 -2.55 64.96 11.57
CA ASN A 10 -1.47 64.43 12.39
C ASN A 10 -1.99 63.20 13.13
N ARG A 11 -2.04 62.08 12.41
CA ARG A 11 -2.20 60.74 12.99
C ARG A 11 -0.88 59.99 12.82
N ALA A 12 -0.23 59.72 13.94
CA ALA A 12 0.91 58.83 14.03
C ALA A 12 0.59 57.46 13.41
N SER A 13 1.54 56.99 12.62
CA SER A 13 1.52 55.79 11.80
C SER A 13 1.40 54.50 12.62
N PRO A 14 0.74 53.45 12.06
CA PRO A 14 0.62 52.16 12.71
C PRO A 14 1.92 51.36 12.61
N THR A 15 2.22 50.66 13.71
CA THR A 15 3.25 49.64 13.90
C THR A 15 3.52 48.77 12.67
N ASN A 16 4.77 48.79 12.21
CA ASN A 16 5.36 47.82 11.28
C ASN A 16 5.24 46.41 11.85
N LYS A 17 4.21 45.65 11.44
CA LYS A 17 4.26 44.18 11.51
C LYS A 17 5.19 43.72 10.41
N SER A 18 6.42 43.37 10.76
CA SER A 18 7.34 42.68 9.86
C SER A 18 6.62 41.43 9.33
N SER A 19 6.25 41.46 8.06
CA SER A 19 5.91 40.26 7.31
C SER A 19 7.14 39.36 7.33
N ALA A 20 7.12 38.35 8.20
CA ALA A 20 8.09 37.27 8.15
C ALA A 20 7.94 36.57 6.79
N GLN A 21 8.72 37.03 5.81
CA GLN A 21 8.91 36.33 4.55
C GLN A 21 9.46 34.95 4.91
N LYS A 22 8.62 33.92 4.81
CA LYS A 22 9.06 32.53 4.92
C LYS A 22 10.10 32.32 3.82
N THR A 23 11.37 32.23 4.20
CA THR A 23 12.46 31.85 3.29
C THR A 23 12.09 30.54 2.60
N PRO A 24 12.27 30.42 1.27
CA PRO A 24 11.94 29.19 0.55
C PRO A 24 12.76 28.04 1.14
N PHE A 25 12.09 27.01 1.64
CA PHE A 25 12.75 25.83 2.21
C PHE A 25 13.63 25.16 1.15
N ASP A 26 14.91 24.98 1.48
CA ASP A 26 15.80 24.17 0.67
C ASP A 26 15.36 22.70 0.75
N ARG A 27 14.73 22.23 -0.33
CA ARG A 27 14.19 20.87 -0.46
C ARG A 27 15.27 19.79 -0.40
N ASN A 28 16.55 20.17 -0.50
CA ASN A 28 17.70 19.27 -0.39
C ASN A 28 18.31 19.21 1.01
N SER A 29 17.82 20.01 1.97
CA SER A 29 18.28 19.94 3.35
C SER A 29 17.93 18.57 3.95
N PHE A 30 18.93 17.95 4.60
CA PHE A 30 18.73 16.70 5.34
C PHE A 30 17.58 16.81 6.35
N ASP A 31 17.43 17.98 6.99
CA ASP A 31 16.33 18.27 7.90
C ASP A 31 14.96 18.22 7.21
N TYR A 32 14.84 18.78 5.99
CA TYR A 32 13.60 18.72 5.21
C TYR A 32 13.25 17.27 4.82
N ILE A 33 14.24 16.47 4.41
CA ILE A 33 14.05 15.06 4.04
C ILE A 33 13.56 14.26 5.26
N VAL A 34 14.19 14.45 6.42
CA VAL A 34 13.81 13.76 7.66
C VAL A 34 12.41 14.18 8.11
N ARG A 35 12.10 15.48 8.14
CA ARG A 35 10.77 15.98 8.51
C ARG A 35 9.67 15.51 7.56
N SER A 36 9.93 15.55 6.25
CA SER A 36 9.00 15.04 5.23
C SER A 36 8.79 13.53 5.37
N GLY A 37 9.87 12.78 5.65
CA GLY A 37 9.82 11.35 5.92
C GLY A 37 8.99 11.01 7.15
N LEU A 38 9.18 11.75 8.25
CA LEU A 38 8.38 11.61 9.47
C LEU A 38 6.91 11.96 9.24
N ALA A 39 6.62 13.07 8.55
CA ALA A 39 5.26 13.47 8.18
C ALA A 39 4.57 12.37 7.36
N GLY A 40 5.26 11.82 6.35
CA GLY A 40 4.76 10.72 5.54
C GLY A 40 4.55 9.43 6.34
N GLY A 41 5.48 9.08 7.22
CA GLY A 41 5.39 7.90 8.09
C GLY A 41 4.21 7.95 9.06
N ILE A 42 4.00 9.10 9.70
CA ILE A 42 2.87 9.33 10.62
C ILE A 42 1.55 9.32 9.85
N SER A 43 1.47 10.05 8.73
CA SER A 43 0.31 10.06 7.84
C SER A 43 -0.09 8.66 7.39
N GLY A 44 0.87 7.88 6.89
CA GLY A 44 0.64 6.50 6.45
C GLY A 44 0.17 5.61 7.60
N SER A 45 0.73 5.79 8.80
CA SER A 45 0.35 5.02 10.00
C SER A 45 -1.07 5.35 10.47
N CYS A 46 -1.47 6.62 10.48
CA CYS A 46 -2.82 7.06 10.77
C CYS A 46 -3.83 6.49 9.77
N ALA A 47 -3.53 6.61 8.47
CA ALA A 47 -4.36 6.07 7.40
C ALA A 47 -4.54 4.54 7.53
N LYS A 48 -3.46 3.80 7.82
CA LYS A 48 -3.54 2.35 8.07
C LYS A 48 -4.35 2.01 9.32
N THR A 49 -4.29 2.84 10.35
CA THR A 49 -5.07 2.64 11.58
C THR A 49 -6.55 2.85 11.33
N LEU A 50 -6.93 3.87 10.54
CA LEU A 50 -8.31 4.12 10.15
C LEU A 50 -8.92 2.92 9.43
N ILE A 51 -8.19 2.31 8.49
CA ILE A 51 -8.69 1.17 7.70
C ILE A 51 -8.44 -0.21 8.32
N ALA A 52 -7.78 -0.28 9.50
CA ALA A 52 -7.44 -1.55 10.13
C ALA A 52 -8.63 -2.51 10.32
N PRO A 53 -9.84 -2.04 10.72
CA PRO A 53 -11.03 -2.90 10.82
C PRO A 53 -11.39 -3.59 9.50
N LEU A 54 -11.39 -2.84 8.39
CA LEU A 54 -11.69 -3.37 7.05
C LEU A 54 -10.57 -4.30 6.57
N ASP A 55 -9.32 -3.99 6.89
CA ASP A 55 -8.17 -4.85 6.58
C ASP A 55 -8.26 -6.20 7.28
N ARG A 56 -8.68 -6.26 8.57
CA ARG A 56 -8.88 -7.54 9.28
C ARG A 56 -9.98 -8.36 8.63
N ILE A 57 -11.16 -7.77 8.38
CA ILE A 57 -12.27 -8.51 7.76
C ILE A 57 -11.90 -9.00 6.35
N LYS A 58 -11.21 -8.16 5.56
CA LYS A 58 -10.67 -8.57 4.25
C LYS A 58 -9.78 -9.80 4.40
N ILE A 59 -8.82 -9.80 5.34
CA ILE A 59 -7.94 -10.95 5.56
C ILE A 59 -8.76 -12.20 5.93
N LEU A 60 -9.71 -12.10 6.86
CA LEU A 60 -10.56 -13.23 7.28
C LEU A 60 -11.36 -13.84 6.10
N PHE A 61 -11.88 -12.99 5.20
CA PHE A 61 -12.60 -13.44 4.01
C PHE A 61 -11.66 -14.08 2.98
N GLN A 62 -10.49 -13.47 2.72
CA GLN A 62 -9.52 -13.97 1.73
C GLN A 62 -8.88 -15.30 2.15
N THR A 63 -8.65 -15.47 3.45
CA THR A 63 -8.06 -16.67 4.04
C THR A 63 -9.06 -17.82 4.21
N SER A 64 -10.34 -17.61 3.90
CA SER A 64 -11.42 -18.58 4.10
C SER A 64 -11.49 -19.06 5.57
N ASN A 65 -11.43 -18.14 6.53
CA ASN A 65 -11.52 -18.51 7.95
C ASN A 65 -12.87 -19.21 8.22
N PRO A 66 -12.88 -20.41 8.85
CA PRO A 66 -14.09 -21.20 9.05
C PRO A 66 -15.27 -20.46 9.70
N HIS A 67 -15.00 -19.51 10.61
CA HIS A 67 -16.05 -18.74 11.28
C HIS A 67 -16.64 -17.63 10.39
N TYR A 68 -15.91 -17.19 9.37
CA TYR A 68 -16.24 -16.02 8.56
C TYR A 68 -16.52 -16.34 7.09
N THR A 69 -16.30 -17.57 6.63
CA THR A 69 -16.62 -17.99 5.24
C THR A 69 -18.08 -17.73 4.89
N LYS A 70 -19.03 -17.96 5.80
CA LYS A 70 -20.46 -17.72 5.59
C LYS A 70 -20.82 -16.27 5.24
N TYR A 71 -20.03 -15.31 5.73
CA TYR A 71 -20.24 -13.88 5.50
C TYR A 71 -19.52 -13.37 4.23
N ALA A 72 -18.64 -14.19 3.67
CA ALA A 72 -17.79 -13.76 2.57
C ALA A 72 -18.56 -13.74 1.24
N GLY A 73 -18.57 -12.58 0.56
CA GLY A 73 -19.10 -12.43 -0.81
C GLY A 73 -20.15 -11.34 -0.99
N SER A 74 -20.63 -10.70 0.08
CA SER A 74 -21.59 -9.58 0.00
C SER A 74 -21.22 -8.43 0.94
N LEU A 75 -21.75 -7.23 0.66
CA LEU A 75 -21.58 -6.07 1.54
C LEU A 75 -22.37 -6.23 2.84
N VAL A 76 -23.52 -6.90 2.80
CA VAL A 76 -24.28 -7.26 4.00
C VAL A 76 -23.44 -8.16 4.91
N GLY A 77 -22.77 -9.17 4.32
CA GLY A 77 -21.87 -10.05 5.06
C GLY A 77 -20.67 -9.33 5.67
N LEU A 78 -20.15 -8.26 5.04
CA LEU A 78 -19.13 -7.40 5.66
C LEU A 78 -19.64 -6.77 6.97
N VAL A 79 -20.87 -6.23 6.97
CA VAL A 79 -21.48 -5.61 8.16
C VAL A 79 -21.77 -6.66 9.22
N GLU A 80 -22.28 -7.83 8.84
CA GLU A 80 -22.54 -8.95 9.77
C GLU A 80 -21.24 -9.47 10.40
N ALA A 81 -20.17 -9.61 9.61
CA ALA A 81 -18.86 -10.00 10.12
C ALA A 81 -18.29 -8.95 11.08
N ALA A 82 -18.46 -7.66 10.78
CA ALA A 82 -18.09 -6.58 11.68
C ALA A 82 -18.88 -6.64 13.00
N LYS A 83 -20.21 -6.82 12.92
CA LYS A 83 -21.07 -7.00 14.10
C LYS A 83 -20.64 -8.22 14.93
N HIS A 84 -20.32 -9.33 14.28
CA HIS A 84 -19.84 -10.55 14.93
C HIS A 84 -18.50 -10.33 15.66
N ILE A 85 -17.55 -9.62 15.04
CA ILE A 85 -16.28 -9.25 15.68
C ILE A 85 -16.54 -8.34 16.89
N TRP A 86 -17.39 -7.33 16.73
CA TRP A 86 -17.69 -6.37 17.79
C TRP A 86 -18.28 -7.05 19.02
N ILE A 87 -19.23 -7.98 18.83
CA ILE A 87 -19.89 -8.69 19.92
C ILE A 87 -18.93 -9.64 20.63
N ASN A 88 -18.08 -10.37 19.90
CA ASN A 88 -17.25 -11.43 20.48
C ASN A 88 -15.86 -10.98 20.96
N ASP A 89 -15.20 -10.09 20.20
CA ASP A 89 -13.82 -9.65 20.46
C ASP A 89 -13.72 -8.18 20.92
N GLY A 90 -14.83 -7.44 20.83
CA GLY A 90 -14.87 -6.00 21.06
C GLY A 90 -14.04 -5.19 20.06
N ILE A 91 -13.79 -3.93 20.39
CA ILE A 91 -13.03 -3.01 19.52
C ILE A 91 -11.60 -3.49 19.25
N ARG A 92 -10.98 -4.16 20.22
CA ARG A 92 -9.61 -4.67 20.09
C ARG A 92 -9.49 -5.79 19.06
N GLY A 93 -10.56 -6.56 18.85
CA GLY A 93 -10.62 -7.57 17.81
C GLY A 93 -10.22 -6.98 16.45
N PHE A 94 -10.81 -5.86 16.05
CA PHE A 94 -10.55 -5.24 14.75
C PHE A 94 -9.08 -4.91 14.46
N PHE A 95 -8.28 -4.66 15.50
CA PHE A 95 -6.88 -4.25 15.38
C PHE A 95 -5.90 -5.43 15.54
N GLN A 96 -6.38 -6.67 15.53
CA GLN A 96 -5.51 -7.84 15.65
C GLN A 96 -4.58 -7.97 14.43
N GLY A 97 -3.27 -8.00 14.70
CA GLY A 97 -2.24 -7.96 13.66
C GLY A 97 -1.88 -6.57 13.17
N HIS A 98 -2.60 -5.51 13.56
CA HIS A 98 -2.32 -4.14 13.13
C HIS A 98 -0.95 -3.63 13.61
N SER A 99 -0.50 -4.04 14.80
CA SER A 99 0.83 -3.71 15.30
C SER A 99 1.95 -4.22 14.38
N ALA A 100 1.79 -5.40 13.78
CA ALA A 100 2.74 -5.92 12.80
C ALA A 100 2.72 -5.12 11.48
N THR A 101 1.54 -4.60 11.09
CA THR A 101 1.41 -3.68 9.95
C THR A 101 2.23 -2.41 10.18
N LEU A 102 2.07 -1.77 11.35
CA LEU A 102 2.78 -0.54 11.68
C LEU A 102 4.28 -0.77 11.82
N LEU A 103 4.68 -1.86 12.50
CA LEU A 103 6.08 -2.23 12.67
C LEU A 103 6.78 -2.42 11.32
N ARG A 104 6.10 -2.92 10.30
CA ARG A 104 6.66 -3.14 8.96
C ARG A 104 6.96 -1.85 8.20
N ILE A 105 6.25 -0.76 8.47
CA ILE A 105 6.36 0.48 7.67
C ILE A 105 7.81 1.01 7.66
N PHE A 106 8.42 1.13 8.84
CA PHE A 106 9.77 1.71 8.97
C PHE A 106 10.87 0.83 8.37
N PRO A 107 10.98 -0.49 8.70
CA PRO A 107 11.97 -1.36 8.08
C PRO A 107 11.81 -1.45 6.57
N TYR A 108 10.57 -1.45 6.06
CA TYR A 108 10.32 -1.47 4.62
C TYR A 108 10.88 -0.23 3.94
N ALA A 109 10.60 0.96 4.47
CA ALA A 109 11.11 2.21 3.93
C ALA A 109 12.65 2.31 4.01
N ALA A 110 13.23 1.96 5.16
CA ALA A 110 14.67 2.00 5.39
C ALA A 110 15.42 1.06 4.44
N VAL A 111 15.00 -0.20 4.35
CA VAL A 111 15.62 -1.18 3.45
C VAL A 111 15.45 -0.76 2.00
N LYS A 112 14.27 -0.28 1.60
CA LYS A 112 14.03 0.19 0.23
C LYS A 112 14.96 1.33 -0.15
N PHE A 113 15.17 2.29 0.76
CA PHE A 113 16.05 3.43 0.54
C PHE A 113 17.50 2.98 0.36
N VAL A 114 18.04 2.23 1.33
CA VAL A 114 19.41 1.72 1.30
C VAL A 114 19.62 0.82 0.07
N ALA A 115 18.70 -0.11 -0.20
CA ALA A 115 18.80 -0.98 -1.37
C ALA A 115 18.76 -0.17 -2.68
N TYR A 116 17.92 0.86 -2.77
CA TYR A 116 17.87 1.74 -3.94
C TYR A 116 19.19 2.46 -4.16
N GLU A 117 19.80 3.04 -3.12
CA GLU A 117 21.11 3.70 -3.23
C GLU A 117 22.20 2.73 -3.69
N GLN A 118 22.30 1.55 -3.07
CA GLN A 118 23.34 0.57 -3.42
C GLN A 118 23.18 0.02 -4.85
N ILE A 119 21.95 -0.34 -5.23
CA ILE A 119 21.65 -0.85 -6.57
C ILE A 119 21.86 0.26 -7.61
N ARG A 120 21.42 1.49 -7.32
CA ARG A 120 21.60 2.64 -8.21
C ARG A 120 23.07 2.98 -8.40
N ASN A 121 23.88 3.00 -7.35
CA ASN A 121 25.32 3.28 -7.45
C ASN A 121 26.04 2.23 -8.31
N THR A 122 25.55 0.99 -8.29
CA THR A 122 26.10 -0.10 -9.11
C THR A 122 25.63 -0.01 -10.56
N LEU A 123 24.34 0.26 -10.81
CA LEU A 123 23.74 0.28 -12.16
C LEU A 123 23.87 1.63 -12.89
N ILE A 124 24.01 2.73 -12.15
CA ILE A 124 24.07 4.12 -12.64
C ILE A 124 25.20 4.85 -11.90
N PRO A 125 26.48 4.49 -12.17
CA PRO A 125 27.63 5.12 -11.51
C PRO A 125 27.87 6.57 -11.96
N SER A 126 27.41 6.95 -13.16
CA SER A 126 27.51 8.31 -13.71
C SER A 126 26.21 8.73 -14.40
N LYS A 127 25.99 10.05 -14.56
CA LYS A 127 24.82 10.63 -15.24
C LYS A 127 24.68 10.15 -16.69
N GLU A 128 25.78 9.78 -17.34
CA GLU A 128 25.75 9.25 -18.71
C GLU A 128 25.08 7.87 -18.81
N PHE A 129 25.13 7.09 -17.73
CA PHE A 129 24.45 5.79 -17.64
C PHE A 129 23.00 5.91 -17.15
N GLU A 130 22.51 7.13 -16.94
CA GLU A 130 21.18 7.35 -16.38
C GLU A 130 20.09 7.18 -17.43
N SER A 131 19.67 5.93 -17.64
CA SER A 131 18.56 5.59 -18.54
C SER A 131 17.24 5.34 -17.81
N HIS A 132 16.11 5.56 -18.49
CA HIS A 132 14.78 5.28 -17.97
C HIS A 132 14.63 3.83 -17.49
N TRP A 133 15.16 2.86 -18.27
CA TRP A 133 15.08 1.44 -17.90
C TRP A 133 15.99 1.09 -16.71
N ARG A 134 17.17 1.70 -16.57
CA ARG A 134 18.05 1.46 -15.41
C ARG A 134 17.45 2.01 -14.12
N ARG A 135 16.81 3.17 -14.18
CA ARG A 135 16.04 3.72 -13.05
C ARG A 135 14.89 2.78 -12.67
N LEU A 136 14.17 2.25 -13.66
CA LEU A 136 13.08 1.29 -13.45
C LEU A 136 13.57 -0.01 -12.80
N VAL A 137 14.66 -0.60 -13.31
CA VAL A 137 15.28 -1.81 -12.76
C VAL A 137 15.76 -1.58 -11.33
N SER A 138 16.45 -0.46 -11.08
CA SER A 138 16.96 -0.11 -9.75
C SER A 138 15.82 0.02 -8.74
N GLY A 139 14.75 0.74 -9.10
CA GLY A 139 13.56 0.89 -8.27
C GLY A 139 12.84 -0.45 -8.02
N SER A 140 12.73 -1.29 -9.05
CA SER A 140 12.06 -2.60 -8.96
C SER A 140 12.82 -3.58 -8.08
N LEU A 141 14.15 -3.68 -8.25
CA LEU A 141 15.01 -4.55 -7.44
C LEU A 141 15.06 -4.08 -5.98
N ALA A 142 15.14 -2.77 -5.73
CA ALA A 142 15.05 -2.23 -4.37
C ALA A 142 13.70 -2.54 -3.72
N GLY A 143 12.61 -2.44 -4.49
CA GLY A 143 11.29 -2.87 -4.08
C GLY A 143 11.26 -4.36 -3.69
N LEU A 144 11.74 -5.25 -4.55
CA LEU A 144 11.79 -6.70 -4.28
C LEU A 144 12.65 -7.03 -3.05
N CYS A 145 13.81 -6.40 -2.91
CA CYS A 145 14.70 -6.57 -1.76
C CYS A 145 14.00 -6.17 -0.44
N SER A 146 13.33 -5.01 -0.44
CA SER A 146 12.57 -4.55 0.74
C SER A 146 11.40 -5.49 1.08
N VAL A 147 10.70 -6.04 0.08
CA VAL A 147 9.63 -7.02 0.28
C VAL A 147 10.20 -8.32 0.85
N PHE A 148 11.32 -8.81 0.33
CA PHE A 148 11.97 -10.03 0.79
C PHE A 148 12.41 -9.93 2.26
N ILE A 149 13.11 -8.85 2.63
CA ILE A 149 13.59 -8.65 4.01
C ILE A 149 12.42 -8.49 4.99
N THR A 150 11.36 -7.78 4.58
CA THR A 150 10.21 -7.51 5.47
C THR A 150 9.09 -8.54 5.39
N TYR A 151 9.23 -9.58 4.55
CA TYR A 151 8.20 -10.60 4.35
C TYR A 151 7.77 -11.33 5.64
N PRO A 152 8.68 -11.68 6.58
CA PRO A 152 8.29 -12.31 7.84
C PRO A 152 7.22 -11.51 8.62
N LEU A 153 7.30 -10.17 8.60
CA LEU A 153 6.31 -9.31 9.24
C LEU A 153 4.94 -9.36 8.54
N ASP A 154 4.94 -9.52 7.21
CA ASP A 154 3.71 -9.69 6.42
C ASP A 154 3.00 -11.01 6.77
N LEU A 155 3.75 -12.09 6.92
CA LEU A 155 3.19 -13.38 7.33
C LEU A 155 2.63 -13.30 8.75
N VAL A 156 3.42 -12.77 9.68
CA VAL A 156 3.03 -12.60 11.09
C VAL A 156 1.75 -11.80 11.21
N ARG A 157 1.63 -10.67 10.50
CA ARG A 157 0.41 -9.86 10.43
C ARG A 157 -0.82 -10.69 10.08
N VAL A 158 -0.71 -11.50 9.02
CA VAL A 158 -1.85 -12.27 8.49
C VAL A 158 -2.27 -13.36 9.45
N ARG A 159 -1.31 -14.03 10.08
CA ARG A 159 -1.59 -15.07 11.08
C ARG A 159 -2.18 -14.51 12.35
N LEU A 160 -1.72 -13.33 12.80
CA LEU A 160 -2.35 -12.61 13.90
C LEU A 160 -3.79 -12.24 13.57
N ALA A 161 -4.06 -11.75 12.35
CA ALA A 161 -5.41 -11.39 11.93
C ALA A 161 -6.34 -12.60 11.74
N TYR A 162 -5.79 -13.78 11.38
CA TYR A 162 -6.53 -15.03 11.20
C TYR A 162 -6.96 -15.66 12.53
N GLU A 163 -6.13 -15.57 13.57
CA GLU A 163 -6.42 -16.17 14.87
C GLU A 163 -7.61 -15.44 15.53
N THR A 164 -8.73 -16.13 15.70
CA THR A 164 -9.97 -15.55 16.25
C THR A 164 -10.23 -15.97 17.69
N GLU A 165 -9.31 -16.69 18.34
CA GLU A 165 -9.48 -17.10 19.74
C GLU A 165 -9.42 -15.89 20.67
N HIS A 166 -10.48 -15.75 21.49
CA HIS A 166 -10.83 -14.58 22.33
C HIS A 166 -9.82 -14.19 23.44
N LYS A 167 -8.58 -14.68 23.40
CA LYS A 167 -7.52 -14.37 24.37
C LYS A 167 -6.39 -13.58 23.72
N ARG A 168 -5.74 -12.70 24.49
CA ARG A 168 -4.59 -11.89 24.02
C ARG A 168 -3.52 -12.75 23.36
N VAL A 169 -3.49 -12.74 22.02
CA VAL A 169 -2.48 -13.46 21.26
C VAL A 169 -1.16 -12.68 21.32
N LYS A 170 -0.17 -13.23 22.01
CA LYS A 170 1.18 -12.64 22.07
C LYS A 170 1.91 -12.88 20.76
N LEU A 171 2.53 -11.83 20.21
CA LEU A 171 3.36 -11.90 19.00
C LEU A 171 4.41 -13.02 19.05
N ARG A 172 5.08 -13.17 20.20
CA ARG A 172 6.09 -14.23 20.43
C ARG A 172 5.52 -15.64 20.26
N LYS A 173 4.26 -15.88 20.65
CA LYS A 173 3.60 -17.19 20.51
C LYS A 173 3.40 -17.52 19.03
N ILE A 174 3.00 -16.53 18.21
CA ILE A 174 2.83 -16.70 16.77
C ILE A 174 4.17 -16.92 16.07
N ILE A 175 5.21 -16.16 16.42
CA ILE A 175 6.56 -16.36 15.85
C ILE A 175 7.07 -17.77 16.18
N LYS A 176 6.92 -18.22 17.43
CA LYS A 176 7.29 -19.57 17.84
C LYS A 176 6.48 -20.62 17.07
N LYS A 177 5.16 -20.43 16.91
CA LYS A 177 4.27 -21.31 16.13
C LYS A 177 4.72 -21.40 14.67
N ILE A 178 5.06 -20.28 14.02
CA ILE A 178 5.59 -20.27 12.64
C ILE A 178 6.92 -21.04 12.55
N TYR A 179 7.83 -20.80 13.49
CA TYR A 179 9.16 -21.42 13.49
C TYR A 179 9.06 -22.95 13.62
N THR A 180 8.24 -23.45 14.55
CA THR A 180 8.11 -24.88 14.84
C THR A 180 7.11 -25.61 13.94
N GLU A 181 6.67 -25.02 12.83
CA GLU A 181 5.66 -25.64 11.99
C GLU A 181 6.15 -26.90 11.27
N PRO A 182 5.30 -27.94 11.19
CA PRO A 182 5.67 -29.23 10.63
C PRO A 182 5.99 -29.17 9.13
N ALA A 183 5.57 -28.15 8.38
CA ALA A 183 5.93 -28.09 6.95
C ALA A 183 7.45 -27.96 6.75
N SER A 184 8.19 -27.42 7.72
CA SER A 184 9.67 -27.46 7.70
C SER A 184 10.20 -28.89 7.59
N THR A 185 9.50 -29.88 8.16
CA THR A 185 9.90 -31.29 8.10
C THR A 185 9.86 -31.88 6.70
N THR A 186 9.00 -31.36 5.81
CA THR A 186 8.99 -31.78 4.40
C THR A 186 10.25 -31.31 3.68
N LEU A 187 10.79 -30.14 4.05
CA LEU A 187 12.06 -29.62 3.54
C LEU A 187 13.26 -30.31 4.20
N ILE A 188 13.15 -30.69 5.49
CA ILE A 188 14.19 -31.43 6.23
C ILE A 188 14.44 -32.83 5.65
N LYS A 189 13.44 -33.44 4.98
CA LYS A 189 13.65 -34.71 4.26
C LYS A 189 14.71 -34.59 3.14
N ASN A 190 14.99 -33.38 2.66
CA ASN A 190 16.14 -33.13 1.79
C ASN A 190 17.39 -32.96 2.66
N GLU A 191 18.25 -33.98 2.67
CA GLU A 191 19.44 -34.11 3.53
C GLU A 191 20.47 -32.96 3.36
N HIS A 192 20.36 -32.18 2.28
CA HIS A 192 21.30 -31.10 1.96
C HIS A 192 21.01 -29.74 2.62
N LEU A 193 19.87 -29.54 3.30
CA LEU A 193 19.51 -28.24 3.86
C LEU A 193 19.68 -28.20 5.38
N PRO A 194 20.34 -27.17 5.95
CA PRO A 194 20.49 -27.07 7.38
C PRO A 194 19.14 -26.79 8.06
N ASN A 195 18.88 -27.46 9.19
CA ASN A 195 17.60 -27.40 9.91
C ASN A 195 17.13 -25.96 10.22
N TRP A 196 18.05 -25.08 10.61
CA TRP A 196 17.72 -23.69 10.90
C TRP A 196 17.14 -22.96 9.67
N PHE A 197 17.66 -23.23 8.48
CA PHE A 197 17.19 -22.62 7.23
C PHE A 197 15.78 -23.11 6.88
N CYS A 198 15.50 -24.40 7.04
CA CYS A 198 14.18 -24.98 6.84
C CYS A 198 13.10 -24.31 7.73
N HIS A 199 13.42 -24.02 8.99
CA HIS A 199 12.52 -23.28 9.88
C HIS A 199 12.33 -21.82 9.45
N TRP A 200 13.38 -21.17 8.93
CA TRP A 200 13.28 -19.81 8.37
C TRP A 200 12.41 -19.76 7.11
N CYS A 201 12.46 -20.77 6.25
CA CYS A 201 11.60 -20.85 5.05
C CYS A 201 10.10 -20.81 5.37
N ASN A 202 9.68 -21.25 6.57
CA ASN A 202 8.27 -21.14 6.99
C ASN A 202 7.77 -19.69 6.99
N PHE A 203 8.65 -18.71 7.25
CA PHE A 203 8.29 -17.30 7.24
C PHE A 203 8.00 -16.75 5.84
N TYR A 204 8.43 -17.46 4.79
CA TYR A 204 8.33 -17.05 3.39
C TYR A 204 7.17 -17.69 2.63
N ARG A 205 6.24 -18.36 3.33
CA ARG A 205 5.06 -18.95 2.68
C ARG A 205 4.18 -17.90 2.03
N GLY A 206 3.95 -18.07 0.73
CA GLY A 206 3.23 -17.10 -0.10
C GLY A 206 4.12 -16.00 -0.69
N PHE A 207 5.45 -16.05 -0.54
CA PHE A 207 6.34 -15.06 -1.15
C PHE A 207 6.29 -15.12 -2.68
N VAL A 208 6.35 -16.32 -3.26
CA VAL A 208 6.27 -16.52 -4.72
C VAL A 208 5.01 -15.89 -5.35
N PRO A 209 3.76 -16.18 -4.90
CA PRO A 209 2.58 -15.50 -5.44
C PRO A 209 2.55 -14.00 -5.14
N THR A 210 3.28 -13.52 -4.12
CA THR A 210 3.45 -12.06 -3.90
C THR A 210 4.21 -11.43 -5.05
N VAL A 211 5.35 -12.00 -5.42
CA VAL A 211 6.21 -11.49 -6.52
C VAL A 211 5.48 -11.64 -7.85
N LEU A 212 4.88 -12.81 -8.10
CA LEU A 212 4.09 -13.03 -9.33
C LEU A 212 2.91 -12.06 -9.43
N GLY A 213 2.27 -11.69 -8.31
CA GLY A 213 1.15 -10.74 -8.30
C GLY A 213 1.55 -9.29 -8.57
N MET A 214 2.81 -8.91 -8.33
CA MET A 214 3.30 -7.56 -8.61
C MET A 214 3.35 -7.25 -10.11
N ILE A 215 3.63 -8.26 -10.93
CA ILE A 215 3.74 -8.12 -12.40
C ILE A 215 2.40 -7.72 -13.05
N PRO A 216 1.30 -8.48 -12.90
CA PRO A 216 0.01 -8.09 -13.47
C PRO A 216 -0.54 -6.81 -12.82
N TYR A 217 -0.24 -6.58 -11.53
CA TYR A 217 -0.61 -5.33 -10.88
C TYR A 217 0.03 -4.13 -11.59
N ALA A 218 1.34 -4.13 -11.77
CA ALA A 218 2.05 -3.03 -12.43
C ALA A 218 1.66 -2.91 -13.91
N GLY A 219 1.63 -4.04 -14.65
CA GLY A 219 1.32 -4.04 -16.07
C GLY A 219 -0.08 -3.49 -16.38
N VAL A 220 -1.10 -3.97 -15.66
CA VAL A 220 -2.48 -3.47 -15.83
C VAL A 220 -2.61 -2.04 -15.32
N SER A 221 -1.84 -1.62 -14.31
CA SER A 221 -1.86 -0.22 -13.84
C SER A 221 -1.42 0.74 -14.92
N PHE A 222 -0.29 0.48 -15.57
CA PHE A 222 0.20 1.35 -16.64
C PHE A 222 -0.74 1.32 -17.84
N PHE A 223 -1.15 0.11 -18.27
CA PHE A 223 -2.06 -0.03 -19.40
C PHE A 223 -3.41 0.68 -19.17
N ALA A 224 -4.05 0.44 -18.03
CA ALA A 224 -5.34 1.06 -17.72
C ALA A 224 -5.22 2.57 -17.53
N HIS A 225 -4.16 3.05 -16.88
CA HIS A 225 -3.91 4.47 -16.69
C HIS A 225 -3.71 5.19 -18.02
N ASP A 226 -2.89 4.63 -18.93
CA ASP A 226 -2.65 5.20 -20.25
C ASP A 226 -3.90 5.19 -21.11
N LEU A 227 -4.67 4.08 -21.11
CA LEU A 227 -5.95 3.99 -21.81
C LEU A 227 -6.95 5.04 -21.30
N LEU A 228 -7.08 5.20 -19.98
CA LEU A 228 -7.92 6.23 -19.37
C LEU A 228 -7.47 7.63 -19.74
N HIS A 229 -6.16 7.88 -19.80
CA HIS A 229 -5.60 9.15 -20.25
C HIS A 229 -5.93 9.44 -21.71
N ASP A 230 -5.84 8.45 -22.58
CA ASP A 230 -6.16 8.61 -24.00
C ASP A 230 -7.67 8.83 -24.20
N VAL A 231 -8.53 8.16 -23.43
CA VAL A 231 -9.99 8.39 -23.42
C VAL A 231 -10.32 9.80 -22.92
N LEU A 232 -9.73 10.25 -21.82
CA LEU A 232 -9.98 11.60 -21.28
C LEU A 232 -9.50 12.70 -22.23
N LYS A 233 -8.43 12.44 -22.99
CA LYS A 233 -7.92 13.37 -24.02
C LYS A 233 -8.64 13.27 -25.35
N SER A 234 -9.59 12.36 -25.51
CA SER A 234 -10.39 12.27 -26.73
C SER A 234 -11.18 13.57 -26.96
N PRO A 235 -11.52 13.91 -28.21
CA PRO A 235 -12.17 15.18 -28.56
C PRO A 235 -13.46 15.46 -27.76
N PHE A 236 -14.14 14.41 -27.30
CA PHE A 236 -15.36 14.51 -26.52
C PHE A 236 -15.13 14.97 -25.07
N PHE A 237 -14.07 14.47 -24.41
CA PHE A 237 -13.78 14.77 -23.00
C PHE A 237 -12.70 15.84 -22.81
N ALA A 238 -11.95 16.16 -23.86
CA ALA A 238 -10.86 17.12 -23.81
C ALA A 238 -11.26 18.51 -23.24
N PRO A 239 -12.42 19.11 -23.59
CA PRO A 239 -12.80 20.43 -23.08
C PRO A 239 -12.95 20.48 -21.55
N TYR A 240 -13.35 19.37 -20.94
CA TYR A 240 -13.64 19.30 -19.50
C TYR A 240 -12.47 18.75 -18.68
N SER A 241 -11.68 17.85 -19.25
CA SER A 241 -10.68 17.06 -18.52
C SER A 241 -9.25 17.56 -18.72
N VAL A 242 -8.96 18.25 -19.82
CA VAL A 242 -7.62 18.81 -20.07
C VAL A 242 -7.49 20.14 -19.33
N LEU A 243 -6.31 20.36 -18.75
CA LEU A 243 -6.00 21.63 -18.11
C LEU A 243 -5.75 22.68 -19.19
N GLU A 244 -6.44 23.80 -19.10
CA GLU A 244 -6.14 24.99 -19.89
C GLU A 244 -4.83 25.59 -19.39
N LEU A 245 -3.84 25.69 -20.27
CA LEU A 245 -2.51 26.20 -19.99
C LEU A 245 -2.35 27.58 -20.62
N SER A 246 -1.51 28.42 -20.02
CA SER A 246 -1.05 29.66 -20.65
C SER A 246 -0.27 29.37 -21.93
N GLU A 247 -0.27 30.30 -22.88
CA GLU A 247 0.39 30.12 -24.19
C GLU A 247 1.89 29.78 -24.04
N ASP A 248 2.58 30.45 -23.10
CA ASP A 248 3.99 30.20 -22.80
C ASP A 248 4.24 28.76 -22.29
N ASP A 249 3.39 28.26 -21.41
CA ASP A 249 3.48 26.90 -20.85
C ASP A 249 3.18 25.83 -21.92
N GLU A 250 2.27 26.13 -22.83
CA GLU A 250 1.94 25.25 -23.95
C GLU A 250 3.12 25.14 -24.93
N LEU A 251 3.74 26.27 -25.28
CA LEU A 251 4.93 26.30 -26.14
C LEU A 251 6.10 25.54 -25.53
N GLU A 252 6.38 25.73 -24.24
CA GLU A 252 7.46 25.02 -23.55
C GLU A 252 7.24 23.49 -23.56
N ARG A 253 6.00 23.03 -23.37
CA ARG A 253 5.67 21.60 -23.40
C ARG A 253 5.77 21.01 -24.80
N ILE A 254 5.36 21.74 -25.83
CA ILE A 254 5.52 21.32 -27.23
C ILE A 254 7.01 21.14 -27.55
N GLN A 255 7.86 22.09 -27.15
CA GLN A 255 9.32 21.97 -27.31
C GLN A 255 9.88 20.73 -26.59
N LYS A 256 9.38 20.42 -25.39
CA LYS A 256 9.78 19.23 -24.61
C LYS A 256 9.08 17.93 -25.04
N LYS A 257 8.24 17.95 -26.09
CA LYS A 257 7.41 16.81 -26.53
C LYS A 257 6.56 16.19 -25.40
N GLN A 258 6.08 17.02 -24.48
CA GLN A 258 5.28 16.57 -23.33
C GLN A 258 3.79 16.64 -23.64
N ARG A 259 3.03 15.63 -23.18
CA ARG A 259 1.56 15.63 -23.32
C ARG A 259 0.94 16.73 -22.45
N LYS A 260 -0.18 17.32 -22.89
CA LYS A 260 -0.98 18.25 -22.06
C LYS A 260 -1.42 17.53 -20.77
N PRO A 261 -1.28 18.17 -19.59
CA PRO A 261 -1.68 17.59 -18.32
C PRO A 261 -3.22 17.58 -18.20
N LEU A 262 -3.74 16.65 -17.43
CA LEU A 262 -5.17 16.59 -17.13
C LEU A 262 -5.45 17.45 -15.89
N ARG A 263 -6.71 17.83 -15.68
CA ARG A 263 -7.14 18.46 -14.44
C ARG A 263 -6.97 17.48 -13.28
N THR A 264 -6.73 17.99 -12.08
CA THR A 264 -6.47 17.17 -10.88
C THR A 264 -7.55 16.12 -10.62
N TRP A 265 -8.83 16.45 -10.81
CA TRP A 265 -9.92 15.50 -10.62
C TRP A 265 -9.87 14.35 -11.64
N ALA A 266 -9.49 14.64 -12.89
CA ALA A 266 -9.40 13.66 -13.96
C ALA A 266 -8.20 12.73 -13.76
N GLU A 267 -7.06 13.26 -13.29
CA GLU A 267 -5.89 12.46 -12.88
C GLU A 267 -6.20 11.55 -11.69
N LEU A 268 -6.96 12.03 -10.71
CA LEU A 268 -7.37 11.23 -9.56
C LEU A 268 -8.32 10.09 -9.96
N ILE A 269 -9.26 10.36 -10.87
CA ILE A 269 -10.18 9.33 -11.37
C ILE A 269 -9.43 8.30 -12.23
N SER A 270 -8.55 8.74 -13.14
CA SER A 270 -7.76 7.82 -13.98
C SER A 270 -6.87 6.93 -13.11
N GLY A 271 -6.15 7.52 -12.14
CA GLY A 271 -5.34 6.78 -11.19
C GLY A 271 -6.15 5.82 -10.32
N GLY A 272 -7.32 6.25 -9.84
CA GLY A 272 -8.23 5.44 -9.04
C GLY A 272 -8.76 4.22 -9.80
N LEU A 273 -9.29 4.42 -11.02
CA LEU A 273 -9.81 3.36 -11.87
C LEU A 273 -8.71 2.41 -12.35
N ALA A 274 -7.55 2.94 -12.73
CA ALA A 274 -6.38 2.12 -13.07
C ALA A 274 -5.95 1.26 -11.87
N GLY A 275 -5.94 1.82 -10.66
CA GLY A 275 -5.66 1.09 -9.43
C GLY A 275 -6.68 -0.04 -9.16
N MET A 276 -7.96 0.19 -9.40
CA MET A 276 -9.02 -0.82 -9.27
C MET A 276 -8.86 -1.96 -10.30
N ALA A 277 -8.57 -1.62 -11.57
CA ALA A 277 -8.31 -2.60 -12.62
C ALA A 277 -7.08 -3.47 -12.29
N SER A 278 -6.00 -2.83 -11.85
CA SER A 278 -4.75 -3.49 -11.43
C SER A 278 -4.96 -4.44 -10.27
N GLN A 279 -5.71 -3.98 -9.26
CA GLN A 279 -6.03 -4.81 -8.12
C GLN A 279 -6.86 -6.01 -8.55
N THR A 280 -7.85 -5.84 -9.45
CA THR A 280 -8.65 -6.95 -10.00
C THR A 280 -7.77 -7.99 -10.67
N ALA A 281 -6.86 -7.56 -11.55
CA ALA A 281 -5.99 -8.46 -12.31
C ALA A 281 -5.03 -9.26 -11.43
N ALA A 282 -4.47 -8.64 -10.39
CA ALA A 282 -3.57 -9.30 -9.44
C ALA A 282 -4.29 -10.10 -8.34
N TYR A 283 -5.61 -9.93 -8.21
CA TYR A 283 -6.38 -10.44 -7.07
C TYR A 283 -6.36 -11.97 -6.91
N PRO A 284 -6.40 -12.79 -7.97
CA PRO A 284 -6.30 -14.25 -7.83
C PRO A 284 -5.01 -14.69 -7.12
N LEU A 285 -3.88 -14.06 -7.45
CA LEU A 285 -2.58 -14.32 -6.79
C LEU A 285 -2.57 -13.77 -5.36
N GLU A 286 -3.29 -12.68 -5.08
CA GLU A 286 -3.50 -12.18 -3.72
C GLU A 286 -4.25 -13.21 -2.85
N ILE A 287 -5.33 -13.83 -3.36
CA ILE A 287 -6.06 -14.88 -2.62
C ILE A 287 -5.20 -16.11 -2.37
N ILE A 288 -4.51 -16.60 -3.41
CA ILE A 288 -3.63 -17.77 -3.28
C ILE A 288 -2.53 -17.49 -2.24
N ARG A 289 -1.92 -16.29 -2.30
CA ARG A 289 -0.97 -15.82 -1.28
C ARG A 289 -1.59 -15.91 0.12
N ARG A 290 -2.76 -15.32 0.35
CA ARG A 290 -3.39 -15.30 1.68
C ARG A 290 -3.71 -16.69 2.21
N ARG A 291 -4.19 -17.60 1.35
CA ARG A 291 -4.45 -19.00 1.74
C ARG A 291 -3.16 -19.75 2.08
N LEU A 292 -2.09 -19.58 1.30
CA LEU A 292 -0.78 -20.17 1.60
C LEU A 292 -0.18 -19.66 2.93
N GLN A 293 -0.45 -18.40 3.28
CA GLN A 293 0.03 -17.81 4.54
C GLN A 293 -0.62 -18.43 5.79
N VAL A 294 -1.84 -18.97 5.65
CA VAL A 294 -2.63 -19.58 6.75
C VAL A 294 -2.85 -21.08 6.62
N SER A 295 -2.35 -21.73 5.56
CA SER A 295 -2.65 -23.14 5.27
C SER A 295 -2.30 -24.09 6.42
N ALA A 296 -1.27 -23.78 7.21
CA ALA A 296 -0.90 -24.55 8.40
C ALA A 296 -1.77 -24.30 9.65
N LEU A 297 -2.66 -23.30 9.62
CA LEU A 297 -3.58 -22.97 10.71
C LEU A 297 -4.99 -23.55 10.50
N SER A 298 -5.30 -24.04 9.29
CA SER A 298 -6.65 -24.54 8.99
C SER A 298 -6.92 -25.82 9.80
N PRO A 299 -8.00 -25.88 10.61
CA PRO A 299 -8.33 -27.06 11.37
C PRO A 299 -8.90 -28.15 10.46
N LYS A 300 -8.51 -29.41 10.71
CA LYS A 300 -8.83 -30.66 9.99
C LYS A 300 -7.90 -30.99 8.82
N ASN A 301 -7.74 -32.31 8.62
CA ASN A 301 -7.03 -33.09 7.60
C ASN A 301 -7.25 -32.69 6.11
N MET A 302 -7.48 -31.41 5.80
CA MET A 302 -7.69 -30.88 4.46
C MET A 302 -6.37 -30.52 3.77
N TYR A 303 -5.32 -30.29 4.56
CA TYR A 303 -3.96 -30.03 4.09
C TYR A 303 -3.03 -30.97 4.85
N ASP A 304 -2.70 -32.09 4.22
CA ASP A 304 -1.61 -32.97 4.66
C ASP A 304 -0.39 -32.08 4.89
N HIS A 305 0.06 -31.88 6.14
CA HIS A 305 0.90 -30.79 6.72
C HIS A 305 2.21 -30.42 5.98
N LYS A 306 2.17 -30.33 4.67
CA LYS A 306 3.24 -30.20 3.67
C LYS A 306 3.22 -28.79 3.11
N PHE A 307 4.34 -28.41 2.51
CA PHE A 307 4.40 -27.21 1.69
C PHE A 307 3.47 -27.39 0.49
N GLN A 308 2.45 -26.54 0.41
CA GLN A 308 1.46 -26.61 -0.65
C GLN A 308 1.89 -25.82 -1.86
N SER A 309 1.64 -26.39 -3.03
CA SER A 309 1.90 -25.73 -4.30
C SER A 309 0.83 -24.67 -4.59
N ILE A 310 1.19 -23.66 -5.39
CA ILE A 310 0.25 -22.62 -5.86
C ILE A 310 -0.93 -23.25 -6.60
N SER A 311 -0.68 -24.28 -7.41
CA SER A 311 -1.68 -25.04 -8.18
C SER A 311 -2.66 -25.79 -7.29
N GLU A 312 -2.18 -26.40 -6.19
CA GLU A 312 -3.03 -27.12 -5.24
C GLU A 312 -4.01 -26.17 -4.56
N ILE A 313 -3.52 -25.04 -4.04
CA ILE A 313 -4.36 -24.01 -3.43
C ILE A 313 -5.35 -23.44 -4.46
N ALA A 314 -4.92 -23.17 -5.69
CA ALA A 314 -5.80 -22.72 -6.75
C ALA A 314 -6.91 -23.75 -7.05
N GLY A 315 -6.56 -25.03 -7.13
CA GLY A 315 -7.52 -26.12 -7.30
C GLY A 315 -8.53 -26.22 -6.15
N ILE A 316 -8.08 -26.01 -4.91
CA ILE A 316 -8.94 -26.03 -3.73
C ILE A 316 -9.90 -24.83 -3.72
N ILE A 317 -9.42 -23.63 -4.04
CA ILE A 317 -10.28 -22.43 -4.19
C ILE A 317 -11.35 -22.68 -5.25
N TYR A 318 -10.95 -23.24 -6.40
CA TYR A 318 -11.86 -23.51 -7.50
C TYR A 318 -12.90 -24.57 -7.13
N LYS A 319 -12.52 -25.63 -6.41
CA LYS A 319 -13.47 -26.64 -5.91
C LYS A 319 -14.45 -26.09 -4.87
N GLU A 320 -14.02 -25.17 -4.02
CA GLU A 320 -14.88 -24.59 -2.97
C GLU A 320 -15.92 -23.59 -3.49
N ARG A 321 -15.53 -22.68 -4.40
CA ARG A 321 -16.37 -21.54 -4.84
C ARG A 321 -16.26 -21.19 -6.33
N GLY A 322 -15.62 -22.05 -7.12
CA GLY A 322 -15.34 -21.78 -8.54
C GLY A 322 -14.51 -20.50 -8.72
N LEU A 323 -14.73 -19.81 -9.84
CA LEU A 323 -14.04 -18.57 -10.18
C LEU A 323 -14.29 -17.44 -9.17
N ARG A 324 -15.49 -17.39 -8.55
CA ARG A 324 -15.83 -16.36 -7.56
C ARG A 324 -14.97 -16.46 -6.30
N GLY A 325 -14.44 -17.65 -5.99
CA GLY A 325 -13.51 -17.87 -4.87
C GLY A 325 -12.25 -17.01 -4.94
N PHE A 326 -11.75 -16.74 -6.15
CA PHE A 326 -10.57 -15.91 -6.36
C PHE A 326 -10.83 -14.42 -6.18
N PHE A 327 -12.08 -13.96 -6.07
CA PHE A 327 -12.46 -12.55 -5.95
C PHE A 327 -13.13 -12.19 -4.61
N VAL A 328 -13.08 -13.11 -3.65
CA VAL A 328 -13.64 -12.91 -2.31
C VAL A 328 -12.94 -11.75 -1.59
N GLY A 329 -13.70 -10.75 -1.15
CA GLY A 329 -13.20 -9.57 -0.43
C GLY A 329 -12.67 -8.43 -1.31
N LEU A 330 -12.79 -8.53 -2.64
CA LEU A 330 -12.32 -7.50 -3.57
C LEU A 330 -13.00 -6.14 -3.33
N SER A 331 -14.32 -6.16 -3.08
CA SER A 331 -15.12 -4.97 -2.79
C SER A 331 -14.64 -4.21 -1.56
N ILE A 332 -14.24 -4.92 -0.50
CA ILE A 332 -13.63 -4.32 0.70
C ILE A 332 -12.33 -3.60 0.33
N GLY A 333 -11.59 -4.18 -0.61
CA GLY A 333 -10.40 -3.58 -1.19
C GLY A 333 -10.67 -2.22 -1.83
N TYR A 334 -11.77 -2.05 -2.56
CA TYR A 334 -12.15 -0.76 -3.17
C TYR A 334 -12.64 0.25 -2.15
N ILE A 335 -13.54 -0.18 -1.26
CA ILE A 335 -14.17 0.69 -0.25
C ILE A 335 -13.11 1.35 0.63
N LYS A 336 -12.06 0.62 1.02
CA LYS A 336 -11.05 1.15 1.94
C LYS A 336 -10.06 2.13 1.29
N VAL A 337 -9.93 2.18 -0.04
CA VAL A 337 -8.92 3.05 -0.69
C VAL A 337 -9.23 4.51 -0.43
N THR A 338 -10.48 4.92 -0.66
CA THR A 338 -10.92 6.31 -0.50
C THR A 338 -10.65 6.86 0.91
N PRO A 339 -11.11 6.25 2.02
CA PRO A 339 -10.82 6.75 3.36
C PRO A 339 -9.33 6.68 3.73
N MET A 340 -8.60 5.67 3.24
CA MET A 340 -7.15 5.57 3.45
C MET A 340 -6.42 6.78 2.82
N VAL A 341 -6.72 7.07 1.56
CA VAL A 341 -6.07 8.17 0.81
C VAL A 341 -6.48 9.52 1.40
N ALA A 342 -7.76 9.72 1.68
CA ALA A 342 -8.26 10.96 2.29
C ALA A 342 -7.60 11.25 3.66
N CYS A 343 -7.53 10.24 4.53
CA CYS A 343 -6.85 10.37 5.82
C CYS A 343 -5.36 10.63 5.67
N SER A 344 -4.69 9.93 4.75
CA SER A 344 -3.26 10.13 4.52
C SER A 344 -2.97 11.56 4.06
N PHE A 345 -3.70 12.09 3.07
CA PHE A 345 -3.51 13.48 2.64
C PHE A 345 -3.82 14.48 3.75
N PHE A 346 -4.94 14.32 4.45
CA PHE A 346 -5.30 15.22 5.53
C PHE A 346 -4.22 15.28 6.63
N VAL A 347 -3.75 14.12 7.09
CA VAL A 347 -2.71 14.05 8.13
C VAL A 347 -1.38 14.57 7.59
N TYR A 348 -1.05 14.28 6.33
CA TYR A 348 0.20 14.77 5.73
C TYR A 348 0.25 16.29 5.64
N GLU A 349 -0.82 16.94 5.18
CA GLU A 349 -0.93 18.41 5.14
C GLU A 349 -0.82 19.02 6.55
N ARG A 350 -1.49 18.43 7.54
CA ARG A 350 -1.40 18.89 8.94
C ARG A 350 0.00 18.72 9.53
N MET A 351 0.66 17.61 9.23
CA MET A 351 2.04 17.36 9.67
C MET A 351 3.03 18.33 9.02
N LYS A 352 2.85 18.66 7.74
CA LYS A 352 3.67 19.68 7.07
C LYS A 352 3.54 21.04 7.76
N TRP A 353 2.32 21.49 8.04
CA TRP A 353 2.09 22.73 8.80
C TRP A 353 2.73 22.71 10.19
N ASN A 354 2.59 21.60 10.93
CA ASN A 354 3.16 21.48 12.28
C ASN A 354 4.69 21.41 12.30
N LEU A 355 5.30 20.76 11.31
CA LEU A 355 6.76 20.64 11.16
C LEU A 355 7.39 21.85 10.45
N GLY A 356 6.53 22.77 10.00
CA GLY A 356 6.91 24.00 9.32
C GLY A 356 7.47 23.78 7.92
N ILE A 357 7.14 22.67 7.24
CA ILE A 357 7.63 22.33 5.89
C ILE A 357 6.57 22.46 4.80
#